data_AF-A0A838MZD9-F1
#
_entry.id   AF-A0A838MZD9-F1
#
_cell.length_a   1.000
_cell.length_b   1.000
_cell.length_c   1.000
_cell.angle_alpha   90.00
_cell.angle_beta   90.00
_cell.angle_gamma   90.00
#
_symmetry.space_group_name_H-M   'P 1'
#
loop_
_entity.id
_entity.type
_entity.pdbx_description
1 polymer ?
#
loop_
_entity_poly.entity_id
_entity_poly.type
_entity_poly.pdbx_seq_one_letter_code
_entity_poly.pdbx_strand_id
1 'polypeptide(L)'
;MNDRRNAPLAEVDPLISRAIDDEVRRQAEGLELIASENFVSEAVLEAMGSVFTNKYAEGYPKKRYYGGCEFTGVVEQAAIDRAKELFGAAHANVQPHSGANANLAT
;
A
#
# COMPACT_ATOMS: atom_id res chain seq x y z
N MET A 1 17.01 -4.70 23.94
CA MET A 1 17.15 -4.74 22.46
C MET A 1 15.75 -4.74 21.84
N ASN A 2 14.96 -3.66 22.02
CA ASN A 2 13.63 -3.51 21.39
C ASN A 2 13.03 -2.09 21.48
N ASP A 3 13.83 -1.08 21.83
CA ASP A 3 13.32 0.27 22.14
C ASP A 3 12.87 1.04 20.88
N ARG A 4 13.47 0.72 19.73
CA ARG A 4 13.21 1.44 18.46
C ARG A 4 11.93 1.04 17.73
N ARG A 5 11.25 -0.04 18.13
CA ARG A 5 10.08 -0.53 17.37
C ARG A 5 8.90 0.44 17.40
N ASN A 6 8.77 1.19 18.49
CA ASN A 6 7.69 2.16 18.67
C ASN A 6 8.21 3.61 18.68
N ALA A 7 9.50 3.82 18.40
CA ALA A 7 10.09 5.16 18.37
C ALA A 7 9.68 5.89 17.08
N PRO A 8 9.42 7.20 17.12
CA PRO A 8 9.13 7.99 15.93
C PRO A 8 10.28 7.94 14.91
N LEU A 9 9.95 8.05 13.61
CA LEU A 9 10.96 8.06 12.54
C LEU A 9 12.02 9.13 12.77
N ALA A 10 11.64 10.33 13.21
CA ALA A 10 12.58 11.43 13.49
C ALA A 10 13.62 11.10 14.58
N GLU A 11 13.34 10.16 15.48
CA GLU A 11 14.29 9.69 16.50
C GLU A 11 15.15 8.54 15.97
N VAL A 12 14.54 7.61 15.23
CA VAL A 12 15.22 6.42 14.69
C VAL A 12 16.16 6.79 13.54
N ASP A 13 15.69 7.66 12.64
CA ASP A 13 16.38 8.14 11.45
C ASP A 13 16.01 9.61 11.13
N PRO A 14 16.68 10.58 11.78
CA PRO A 14 16.44 12.01 11.55
C PRO A 14 16.76 12.45 10.12
N LEU A 15 17.62 11.74 9.39
CA LEU A 15 17.96 12.09 8.02
C LEU A 15 16.78 11.81 7.09
N ILE A 16 16.21 10.61 7.18
CA ILE A 16 15.04 10.22 6.38
C ILE A 16 13.82 11.06 6.76
N SER A 17 13.61 11.34 8.05
CA SER A 17 12.51 12.23 8.46
C SER A 17 12.60 13.61 7.80
N ARG A 18 13.78 14.25 7.79
CA ARG A 18 13.96 15.55 7.13
C ARG A 18 13.77 15.48 5.61
N ALA A 19 14.24 14.41 4.98
CA ALA A 19 14.05 14.21 3.54
C ALA A 19 12.57 14.10 3.16
N ILE A 20 11.75 13.46 4.01
CA ILE A 20 10.29 13.40 3.83
C ILE A 20 9.68 14.79 3.96
N ASP A 21 10.07 15.57 4.99
CA ASP A 21 9.56 16.94 5.19
C ASP A 21 9.91 17.87 4.01
N ASP A 22 11.12 17.73 3.47
CA ASP A 22 11.59 18.48 2.31
C ASP A 22 10.80 18.09 1.04
N GLU A 23 10.48 16.81 0.85
CA GLU A 23 9.65 16.35 -0.28
C GLU A 23 8.20 16.81 -0.16
N VAL A 24 7.62 16.79 1.05
CA VAL A 24 6.29 17.37 1.31
C VAL A 24 6.26 18.84 0.90
N ARG A 25 7.30 19.61 1.25
CA ARG A 25 7.41 21.01 0.83
C ARG A 25 7.53 21.15 -0.69
N ARG A 26 8.38 20.35 -1.33
CA ARG A 26 8.54 20.36 -2.80
C ARG A 26 7.20 20.11 -3.50
N GLN A 27 6.43 19.13 -3.04
CA GLN A 27 5.12 18.81 -3.59
C GLN A 27 4.09 19.91 -3.37
N ALA A 28 4.13 20.59 -2.21
CA ALA A 28 3.20 21.67 -1.89
C ALA A 28 3.50 22.99 -2.62
N GLU A 29 4.76 23.26 -2.93
CA GLU A 29 5.21 24.50 -3.57
C GLU A 29 5.33 24.38 -5.11
N GLY A 30 5.49 23.16 -5.61
CA GLY A 30 5.64 22.87 -7.04
C GLY A 30 4.31 22.76 -7.79
N LEU A 31 4.30 23.21 -9.04
CA LEU A 31 3.23 22.87 -9.97
C LEU A 31 3.58 21.57 -10.69
N GLU A 32 2.96 20.47 -10.28
CA GLU A 32 3.22 19.16 -10.87
C GLU A 32 2.41 18.97 -12.17
N LEU A 33 3.11 18.68 -13.27
CA LEU A 33 2.53 18.60 -14.63
C LEU A 33 2.77 17.24 -15.29
N ILE A 34 3.41 16.31 -14.59
CA ILE A 34 3.62 14.96 -15.09
C ILE A 34 2.28 14.21 -15.07
N ALA A 35 1.77 13.84 -16.24
CA ALA A 35 0.43 13.24 -16.41
C ALA A 35 0.24 11.90 -15.68
N SER A 36 1.32 11.20 -15.34
CA SER A 36 1.29 9.93 -14.59
C SER A 36 1.44 10.10 -13.08
N GLU A 37 1.75 11.30 -12.59
CA GLU A 37 1.84 11.57 -11.16
C GLU A 37 0.50 12.05 -10.61
N ASN A 38 0.29 11.81 -9.32
CA ASN A 38 -0.91 12.21 -8.61
C ASN A 38 -0.65 12.23 -7.10
N PHE A 39 -1.52 12.89 -6.34
CA PHE A 39 -1.50 12.89 -4.88
C PHE A 39 -2.56 11.92 -4.35
N VAL A 40 -2.12 10.92 -3.58
CA VAL A 40 -3.05 10.02 -2.88
C VAL A 40 -3.65 10.69 -1.65
N SER A 41 -4.81 10.22 -1.21
CA SER A 41 -5.42 10.73 0.03
C SER A 41 -4.68 10.25 1.28
N GLU A 42 -4.82 10.98 2.39
CA GLU A 42 -4.27 10.61 3.69
C GLU A 42 -4.74 9.21 4.13
N ALA A 43 -6.01 8.86 3.90
CA ALA A 43 -6.54 7.54 4.19
C ALA A 43 -5.83 6.39 3.43
N VAL A 44 -5.30 6.65 2.22
CA VAL A 44 -4.47 5.66 1.49
C VAL A 44 -3.10 5.52 2.16
N LEU A 45 -2.48 6.62 2.57
CA LEU A 45 -1.20 6.60 3.28
C LEU A 45 -1.30 5.88 4.63
N GLU A 46 -2.38 6.13 5.39
CA GLU A 46 -2.67 5.43 6.65
C GLU A 46 -2.77 3.92 6.47
N ALA A 47 -3.47 3.46 5.42
CA ALA A 47 -3.61 2.04 5.13
C ALA A 47 -2.26 1.39 4.77
N MET A 48 -1.44 2.07 3.96
CA MET A 48 -0.14 1.57 3.51
C MET A 48 0.90 1.53 4.64
N GLY A 49 0.81 2.42 5.62
CA GLY A 49 1.65 2.43 6.82
C GLY A 49 1.21 1.48 7.94
N SER A 50 0.18 0.67 7.71
CA SER A 50 -0.45 -0.14 8.75
C SER A 50 0.26 -1.48 9.02
N VAL A 51 -0.21 -2.18 10.06
CA VAL A 51 0.32 -3.49 10.49
C VAL A 51 0.16 -4.61 9.46
N PHE A 52 -0.60 -4.41 8.39
CA PHE A 52 -0.78 -5.44 7.35
C PHE A 52 0.54 -5.82 6.65
N THR A 53 1.53 -4.93 6.65
CA THR A 53 2.90 -5.22 6.17
C THR A 53 3.55 -6.41 6.88
N ASN A 54 3.16 -6.67 8.14
CA ASN A 54 3.71 -7.76 8.93
C ASN A 54 3.16 -9.14 8.54
N LYS A 55 2.11 -9.21 7.72
CA LYS A 55 1.42 -10.47 7.43
C LYS A 55 1.82 -11.06 6.07
N TYR A 56 2.41 -12.25 6.13
CA TYR A 56 2.59 -13.10 4.97
C TYR A 56 1.30 -13.87 4.66
N ALA A 57 0.75 -13.72 3.44
CA ALA A 57 -0.60 -14.19 3.07
C ALA A 57 -0.65 -14.85 1.68
N GLU A 58 0.27 -15.77 1.39
CA GLU A 58 0.30 -16.50 0.11
C GLU A 58 -1.01 -17.24 -0.20
N GLY A 59 -1.39 -17.22 -1.47
CA GLY A 59 -2.66 -17.73 -1.98
C GLY A 59 -3.69 -16.61 -2.17
N TYR A 60 -4.98 -16.98 -2.19
CA TYR A 60 -6.10 -16.05 -2.37
C TYR A 60 -7.05 -16.10 -1.16
N PRO A 61 -7.99 -15.16 -1.00
CA PRO A 61 -9.00 -15.23 0.05
C PRO A 61 -9.68 -16.60 0.09
N LYS A 62 -9.81 -17.18 1.29
CA LYS A 62 -10.33 -18.54 1.55
C LYS A 62 -9.51 -19.70 0.97
N LYS A 63 -8.37 -19.42 0.32
CA LYS A 63 -7.45 -20.39 -0.27
C LYS A 63 -5.99 -19.99 0.03
N ARG A 64 -5.70 -19.78 1.31
CA ARG A 64 -4.35 -19.39 1.79
C ARG A 64 -3.54 -20.63 2.13
N TYR A 65 -2.23 -20.55 1.95
CA TYR A 65 -1.31 -21.60 2.39
C TYR A 65 -1.09 -21.58 3.91
N TYR A 66 -1.18 -20.40 4.53
CA TYR A 66 -0.95 -20.23 5.98
C TYR A 66 -2.17 -19.68 6.71
N GLY A 67 -2.25 -19.97 8.01
CA GLY A 67 -3.27 -19.44 8.92
C GLY A 67 -3.12 -17.95 9.26
N GLY A 68 -4.08 -17.44 10.04
CA GLY A 68 -4.09 -16.06 10.55
C GLY A 68 -4.38 -14.99 9.50
N CYS A 69 -5.06 -15.36 8.40
CA CYS A 69 -5.36 -14.48 7.27
C CYS A 69 -6.83 -13.99 7.27
N GLU A 70 -7.50 -14.01 8.42
CA GLU A 70 -8.91 -13.66 8.56
C GLU A 70 -9.13 -12.21 8.11
N PHE A 71 -8.32 -11.28 8.62
CA PHE A 71 -8.45 -9.85 8.33
C PHE A 71 -7.80 -9.42 7.02
N THR A 72 -6.67 -10.03 6.62
CA THR A 72 -6.10 -9.78 5.29
C THR A 72 -7.03 -10.31 4.18
N GLY A 73 -7.77 -11.38 4.46
CA GLY A 73 -8.84 -11.87 3.59
C GLY A 73 -9.96 -10.85 3.38
N VAL A 74 -10.36 -10.12 4.42
CA VAL A 74 -11.37 -9.03 4.31
C VAL A 74 -10.86 -7.92 3.41
N VAL A 75 -9.62 -7.45 3.62
CA VAL A 75 -9.03 -6.36 2.83
C VAL A 75 -8.92 -6.74 1.35
N GLU A 76 -8.39 -7.93 1.06
CA GLU A 76 -8.21 -8.37 -0.33
C GLU A 76 -9.55 -8.61 -1.03
N GLN A 77 -10.54 -9.21 -0.36
CA GLN A 77 -11.86 -9.42 -0.95
C GLN A 77 -12.56 -8.08 -1.24
N ALA A 78 -12.49 -7.11 -0.32
CA ALA A 78 -13.05 -5.78 -0.53
C ALA A 78 -12.39 -5.06 -1.72
N ALA A 79 -11.07 -5.20 -1.89
CA ALA A 79 -10.35 -4.63 -3.03
C ALA A 79 -10.77 -5.29 -4.36
N ILE A 80 -10.91 -6.62 -4.39
CA ILE A 80 -11.40 -7.36 -5.57
C ILE A 80 -12.81 -6.90 -5.95
N ASP A 81 -13.73 -6.86 -4.99
CA ASP A 81 -15.13 -6.52 -5.23
C ASP A 81 -15.28 -5.09 -5.75
N ARG A 82 -14.57 -4.13 -5.14
CA ARG A 82 -14.56 -2.73 -5.59
C ARG A 82 -13.92 -2.55 -6.96
N ALA A 83 -12.84 -3.26 -7.28
CA ALA A 83 -12.24 -3.22 -8.61
C ALA A 83 -13.20 -3.75 -9.68
N LYS A 84 -13.90 -4.85 -9.38
CA LYS A 84 -14.94 -5.38 -10.26
C LYS A 84 -16.11 -4.41 -10.45
N GLU A 85 -16.57 -3.77 -9.38
CA GLU A 85 -17.62 -2.76 -9.43
C GLU A 85 -17.20 -1.55 -10.28
N LEU A 86 -15.98 -1.06 -10.08
CA LEU A 86 -15.46 0.13 -10.78
C LEU A 86 -15.37 -0.07 -12.30
N PHE A 87 -14.99 -1.27 -12.75
CA PHE A 87 -14.73 -1.54 -14.16
C PHE A 87 -15.73 -2.50 -14.83
N GLY A 88 -16.73 -3.00 -14.10
CA GLY A 88 -17.66 -4.01 -14.61
C GLY A 88 -16.98 -5.35 -14.95
N ALA A 89 -15.86 -5.67 -14.32
CA ALA A 89 -15.08 -6.86 -14.64
C ALA A 89 -15.68 -8.13 -14.01
N ALA A 90 -15.66 -9.26 -14.74
CA ALA A 90 -16.08 -10.55 -14.20
C ALA A 90 -15.16 -11.04 -13.06
N HIS A 91 -13.87 -10.77 -13.19
CA HIS A 91 -12.80 -11.15 -12.27
C HIS A 91 -11.80 -10.01 -12.11
N ALA A 92 -11.13 -9.94 -10.95
CA ALA A 92 -10.04 -9.02 -10.70
C ALA A 92 -8.96 -9.70 -9.84
N ASN A 93 -7.70 -9.40 -10.14
CA ASN A 93 -6.56 -9.76 -9.29
C ASN A 93 -5.89 -8.46 -8.82
N VAL A 94 -5.78 -8.30 -7.50
CA VAL A 94 -5.27 -7.08 -6.83
C VAL A 94 -3.91 -7.28 -6.15
N GLN A 95 -3.25 -8.43 -6.40
CA GLN A 95 -1.93 -8.75 -5.84
C GLN A 95 -0.70 -8.23 -6.61
N PRO A 96 -0.75 -7.88 -7.92
CA PRO A 96 0.43 -7.38 -8.62
C PRO A 96 1.03 -6.14 -7.94
N HIS A 97 2.35 -6.14 -7.73
CA HIS A 97 3.06 -5.05 -7.05
C HIS A 97 3.21 -3.77 -7.89
N SER A 98 3.05 -3.88 -9.22
CA SER A 98 3.15 -2.76 -10.16
C SER A 98 2.44 -3.11 -11.46
N GLY A 99 2.24 -2.12 -12.33
CA GLY A 99 1.72 -2.35 -13.68
C GLY A 99 2.60 -3.29 -14.51
N ALA A 100 3.93 -3.24 -14.32
CA ALA A 100 4.85 -4.14 -15.02
C ALA A 100 4.64 -5.61 -14.61
N ASN A 101 4.46 -5.87 -13.30
CA ASN A 101 4.15 -7.22 -12.81
C ASN A 101 2.78 -7.70 -13.28
N ALA A 102 1.79 -6.80 -13.36
CA ALA A 102 0.47 -7.14 -13.87
C ALA A 102 0.55 -7.59 -15.34
N ASN A 103 1.26 -6.85 -16.19
CA ASN A 103 1.44 -7.20 -17.61
C ASN A 103 2.22 -8.50 -17.82
N LEU A 104 3.18 -8.81 -16.95
CA LEU A 104 3.93 -10.08 -17.06
C LEU A 104 3.06 -11.30 -16.72
N ALA A 105 1.98 -11.10 -15.96
CA ALA A 105 1.11 -12.17 -15.47
C ALA A 105 -0.13 -12.44 -16.35
N THR A 106 -0.33 -11.65 -17.42
CA THR A 106 -1.39 -11.86 -18.42
C THR A 106 -0.97 -12.81 -19.52
#